data_AF-A0A6H9YD50-F1
#
_entry.id   AF-A0A6H9YD50-F1
#
_cell.length_a   1.000
_cell.length_b   1.000
_cell.length_c   1.000
_cell.angle_alpha   90.00
_cell.angle_beta   90.00
_cell.angle_gamma   90.00
#
_symmetry.space_group_name_H-M   'P 1'
#
loop_
_entity.id
_entity.type
_entity.pdbx_description
1 polymer ?
#
loop_
_entity_poly.entity_id
_entity_poly.type
_entity_poly.pdbx_seq_one_letter_code
_entity_poly.pdbx_strand_id
1 'polypeptide(L)'
;MIETMFTRWDRAGDRRRYQELSHNLDQAIGELYVIADPDTRAELLEHAADLLDDLATVHTRAWGRDEDRHGRPMAIRLGAGASPLRHVAWTERAVLGQPGASLPVDDDQGTWLDLAGASSHGERAVLIGRLAVLADQQLGAVAAGPLEQVADTEQHLHEHGPGRRPADPQASVRALIAAVFFTIGVFIAVSVLVVSWPERIALAVPVSTAFCAVMWARTRFVLRWVWPVQITARVVRRTDR
;
A
#
# COMPACT_ATOMS: atom_id res chain seq x y z
N MET A 1 -13.91 19.08 31.22
CA MET A 1 -12.56 18.44 31.28
C MET A 1 -12.63 16.92 31.16
N ILE A 2 -13.60 16.24 31.79
CA ILE A 2 -13.78 14.78 31.66
C ILE A 2 -14.22 14.37 30.23
N GLU A 3 -15.15 15.12 29.63
CA GLU A 3 -15.66 14.85 28.27
C GLU A 3 -14.56 14.89 27.20
N THR A 4 -13.63 15.84 27.28
CA THR A 4 -12.48 15.95 26.36
C THR A 4 -11.46 14.80 26.48
N MET A 5 -11.43 14.10 27.62
CA MET A 5 -10.49 13.00 27.84
C MET A 5 -11.03 11.69 27.24
N PHE A 6 -12.34 11.43 27.36
CA PHE A 6 -13.01 10.30 26.71
C PHE A 6 -12.92 10.40 25.18
N THR A 7 -13.20 11.56 24.59
CA THR A 7 -13.06 11.76 23.13
C THR A 7 -11.62 11.54 22.64
N ARG A 8 -10.61 11.83 23.47
CA ARG A 8 -9.20 11.57 23.12
C ARG A 8 -8.85 10.09 23.19
N TRP A 9 -9.36 9.37 24.17
CA TRP A 9 -9.09 7.94 24.36
C TRP A 9 -9.76 7.10 23.28
N ASP A 10 -11.00 7.45 22.91
CA ASP A 10 -11.74 6.79 21.83
C ASP A 10 -10.99 6.93 20.49
N ARG A 11 -10.47 8.12 20.18
CA ARG A 11 -9.63 8.35 18.98
C ARG A 11 -8.32 7.58 18.99
N ALA A 12 -7.75 7.27 20.14
CA ALA A 12 -6.53 6.44 20.20
C ALA A 12 -6.86 4.97 19.90
N GLY A 13 -8.02 4.49 20.35
CA GLY A 13 -8.58 3.19 19.97
C GLY A 13 -8.81 3.09 18.46
N ASP A 14 -9.54 4.05 17.89
CA ASP A 14 -9.84 4.07 16.45
C ASP A 14 -8.57 4.15 15.60
N ARG A 15 -7.54 4.90 16.02
CA ARG A 15 -6.25 4.94 15.30
C ARG A 15 -5.52 3.60 15.28
N ARG A 16 -5.56 2.83 16.38
CA ARG A 16 -5.01 1.47 16.40
C ARG A 16 -5.80 0.55 15.49
N ARG A 17 -7.13 0.63 15.54
CA ARG A 17 -7.99 -0.16 14.64
C ARG A 17 -7.75 0.15 13.18
N TYR A 18 -7.54 1.43 12.84
CA TYR A 18 -7.18 1.83 11.48
C TYR A 18 -5.84 1.23 11.04
N GLN A 19 -4.82 1.23 11.91
CA GLN A 19 -3.53 0.61 11.60
C GLN A 19 -3.65 -0.89 11.38
N GLU A 20 -4.45 -1.59 12.19
CA GLU A 20 -4.75 -3.01 12.02
C GLU A 20 -5.45 -3.28 10.68
N LEU A 21 -6.50 -2.53 10.35
CA LEU A 21 -7.22 -2.66 9.07
C LEU A 21 -6.30 -2.38 7.88
N SER A 22 -5.46 -1.34 7.96
CA SER A 22 -4.48 -1.01 6.93
C SER A 22 -3.47 -2.13 6.74
N HIS A 23 -3.03 -2.76 7.83
CA HIS A 23 -2.13 -3.91 7.76
C HIS A 23 -2.80 -5.12 7.12
N ASN A 24 -4.06 -5.39 7.45
CA ASN A 24 -4.83 -6.49 6.86
C ASN A 24 -5.08 -6.26 5.37
N LEU A 25 -5.32 -5.00 4.95
CA LEU A 25 -5.46 -4.64 3.54
C LEU A 25 -4.17 -4.92 2.76
N ASP A 26 -3.02 -4.45 3.28
CA ASP A 26 -1.70 -4.72 2.69
C ASP A 26 -1.43 -6.23 2.62
N GLN A 27 -1.85 -6.99 3.63
CA GLN A 27 -1.72 -8.44 3.64
C GLN A 27 -2.58 -9.10 2.56
N ALA A 28 -3.88 -8.75 2.48
CA ALA A 28 -4.82 -9.31 1.50
C ALA A 28 -4.35 -9.07 0.06
N ILE A 29 -3.94 -7.84 -0.26
CA ILE A 29 -3.37 -7.52 -1.58
C ILE A 29 -2.07 -8.29 -1.80
N GLY A 30 -1.23 -8.42 -0.77
CA GLY A 30 0.01 -9.19 -0.87
C GLY A 30 -0.19 -10.71 -1.04
N GLU A 31 -1.33 -11.27 -0.64
CA GLU A 31 -1.69 -12.68 -0.87
C GLU A 31 -2.09 -12.96 -2.32
N LEU A 32 -2.53 -11.94 -3.08
CA LEU A 32 -2.80 -12.06 -4.52
C LEU A 32 -1.56 -12.47 -5.34
N TYR A 33 -0.34 -12.30 -4.81
CA TYR A 33 0.90 -12.74 -5.46
C TYR A 33 1.11 -14.26 -5.45
N VAL A 34 0.42 -14.98 -4.57
CA VAL A 34 0.63 -16.43 -4.38
C VAL A 34 -0.58 -17.26 -4.79
N ILE A 35 -1.75 -16.64 -4.93
CA ILE A 35 -2.99 -17.34 -5.29
C ILE A 35 -3.21 -17.25 -6.80
N ALA A 36 -3.25 -18.40 -7.45
CA ALA A 36 -3.52 -18.56 -8.88
C ALA A 36 -5.01 -18.79 -9.18
N ASP A 37 -5.77 -19.33 -8.21
CA ASP A 37 -7.18 -19.67 -8.40
C ASP A 37 -8.05 -18.40 -8.51
N PRO A 38 -8.79 -18.19 -9.63
CA PRO A 38 -9.54 -16.94 -9.84
C PRO A 38 -10.67 -16.70 -8.84
N ASP A 39 -11.32 -17.75 -8.33
CA ASP A 39 -12.41 -17.61 -7.36
C ASP A 39 -11.87 -17.12 -6.01
N THR A 40 -10.79 -17.75 -5.54
CA THR A 40 -10.06 -17.32 -4.33
C THR A 40 -9.51 -15.90 -4.47
N ARG A 41 -9.01 -15.52 -5.66
CA ARG A 41 -8.56 -14.14 -5.94
C ARG A 41 -9.72 -13.14 -5.84
N ALA A 42 -10.87 -13.48 -6.41
CA ALA A 42 -12.07 -12.65 -6.34
C ALA A 42 -12.53 -12.44 -4.89
N GLU A 43 -12.56 -13.50 -4.09
CA GLU A 43 -12.87 -13.41 -2.65
C GLU A 43 -11.91 -12.48 -1.90
N LEU A 44 -10.60 -12.56 -2.18
CA LEU A 44 -9.62 -11.67 -1.58
C LEU A 44 -9.77 -10.21 -2.01
N LEU A 45 -10.11 -9.96 -3.28
CA LEU A 45 -10.36 -8.61 -3.79
C LEU A 45 -11.62 -7.99 -3.16
N GLU A 46 -12.68 -8.78 -2.96
CA GLU A 46 -13.86 -8.34 -2.20
C GLU A 46 -13.53 -8.06 -0.74
N HIS A 47 -12.76 -8.95 -0.10
CA HIS A 47 -12.31 -8.73 1.26
C HIS A 47 -11.48 -7.43 1.38
N ALA A 48 -10.59 -7.17 0.43
CA ALA A 48 -9.83 -5.93 0.36
C ALA A 48 -10.74 -4.69 0.17
N ALA A 49 -11.81 -4.80 -0.62
CA ALA A 49 -12.80 -3.75 -0.76
C ALA A 49 -13.55 -3.47 0.55
N ASP A 50 -13.94 -4.51 1.29
CA ASP A 50 -14.61 -4.36 2.59
C ASP A 50 -13.69 -3.70 3.63
N LEU A 51 -12.40 -4.06 3.62
CA LEU A 51 -11.38 -3.41 4.46
C LEU A 51 -11.24 -1.91 4.13
N LEU A 52 -11.36 -1.49 2.87
CA LEU A 52 -11.34 -0.08 2.48
C LEU A 52 -12.56 0.69 2.99
N ASP A 53 -13.75 0.10 2.94
CA ASP A 53 -14.97 0.70 3.49
C ASP A 53 -14.90 0.82 5.03
N ASP A 54 -14.35 -0.19 5.70
CA ASP A 54 -14.08 -0.15 7.13
C ASP A 54 -13.05 0.92 7.50
N LEU A 55 -11.97 1.04 6.71
CA LEU A 55 -10.97 2.10 6.86
C LEU A 55 -11.61 3.48 6.70
N ALA A 56 -12.46 3.70 5.70
CA ALA A 56 -13.19 4.94 5.52
C ALA A 56 -14.03 5.31 6.75
N THR A 57 -14.75 4.32 7.29
CA THR A 57 -15.60 4.48 8.47
C THR A 57 -14.79 4.80 9.73
N VAL A 58 -13.67 4.11 9.96
CA VAL A 58 -12.80 4.33 11.12
C VAL A 58 -12.02 5.64 10.97
N HIS A 59 -11.63 6.04 9.75
CA HIS A 59 -10.86 7.26 9.52
C HIS A 59 -11.56 8.50 10.07
N THR A 60 -12.85 8.65 9.75
CA THR A 60 -13.65 9.79 10.20
C THR A 60 -13.70 9.87 11.73
N ARG A 61 -13.77 8.72 12.41
CA ARG A 61 -13.78 8.67 13.89
C ARG A 61 -12.42 8.99 14.49
N ALA A 62 -11.35 8.45 13.90
CA ALA A 62 -9.97 8.60 14.37
C ALA A 62 -9.40 10.02 14.20
N TRP A 63 -9.63 10.66 13.05
CA TRP A 63 -9.04 11.96 12.69
C TRP A 63 -10.05 13.09 12.54
N GLY A 64 -11.34 12.78 12.41
CA GLY A 64 -12.38 13.76 12.11
C GLY A 64 -12.60 13.92 10.60
N ARG A 65 -13.15 15.06 10.19
CA ARG A 65 -13.36 15.41 8.77
C ARG A 65 -12.08 15.95 8.14
N ASP A 66 -11.00 15.17 8.17
CA ASP A 66 -9.78 15.54 7.47
C ASP A 66 -10.05 15.52 5.96
N GLU A 67 -9.71 16.63 5.32
CA GLU A 67 -9.80 16.83 3.89
C GLU A 67 -8.43 16.63 3.24
N ASP A 68 -8.40 16.11 2.02
CA ASP A 68 -7.20 16.02 1.23
C ASP A 68 -6.78 17.39 0.66
N ARG A 69 -5.69 17.40 -0.11
CA ARG A 69 -5.19 18.61 -0.80
C ARG A 69 -6.19 19.27 -1.76
N HIS A 70 -7.32 18.62 -2.06
CA HIS A 70 -8.39 19.09 -2.94
C HIS A 70 -9.70 19.38 -2.17
N GLY A 71 -9.68 19.36 -0.83
CA GLY A 71 -10.85 19.63 -0.01
C GLY A 71 -11.84 18.45 0.08
N ARG A 72 -11.44 17.25 -0.36
CA ARG A 72 -12.32 16.06 -0.33
C ARG A 72 -12.09 15.29 0.98
N PRO A 73 -13.15 14.88 1.71
CA PRO A 73 -13.00 14.05 2.90
C PRO A 73 -12.25 12.76 2.60
N MET A 74 -11.21 12.46 3.38
CA MET A 74 -10.37 11.26 3.17
C MET A 74 -11.18 9.96 3.20
N ALA A 75 -12.20 9.89 4.06
CA ALA A 75 -13.11 8.74 4.14
C ALA A 75 -13.82 8.45 2.81
N ILE A 76 -14.24 9.49 2.09
CA ILE A 76 -14.89 9.33 0.77
C ILE A 76 -13.90 8.71 -0.22
N ARG A 77 -12.62 9.08 -0.16
CA ARG A 77 -11.59 8.54 -1.06
C ARG A 77 -11.25 7.09 -0.78
N LEU A 78 -11.18 6.72 0.50
CA LEU A 78 -10.98 5.32 0.91
C LEU A 78 -12.14 4.45 0.42
N GLY A 79 -13.40 4.87 0.66
CA GLY A 79 -14.57 4.14 0.17
C GLY A 79 -14.68 4.12 -1.36
N ALA A 80 -14.26 5.20 -2.04
CA ALA A 80 -14.22 5.24 -3.50
C ALA A 80 -13.24 4.21 -4.10
N GLY A 81 -12.20 3.80 -3.36
CA GLY A 81 -11.28 2.73 -3.77
C GLY A 81 -11.87 1.32 -3.65
N ALA A 82 -12.93 1.12 -2.85
CA ALA A 82 -13.55 -0.19 -2.66
C ALA A 82 -14.31 -0.66 -3.92
N SER A 83 -15.04 0.26 -4.58
CA SER A 83 -15.84 -0.07 -5.76
C SER A 83 -15.02 -0.67 -6.92
N PRO A 84 -13.89 -0.08 -7.34
CA PRO A 84 -13.04 -0.67 -8.36
C PRO A 84 -12.51 -2.07 -8.01
N LEU A 85 -12.16 -2.33 -6.74
CA LEU A 85 -11.72 -3.68 -6.33
C LEU A 85 -12.84 -4.71 -6.48
N ARG A 86 -14.08 -4.35 -6.12
CA ARG A 86 -15.25 -5.22 -6.35
C ARG A 86 -15.49 -5.47 -7.84
N HIS A 87 -15.26 -4.47 -8.70
CA HIS A 87 -15.35 -4.67 -10.15
C HIS A 87 -14.26 -5.60 -10.67
N VAL A 88 -13.01 -5.49 -10.19
CA VAL A 88 -11.95 -6.45 -10.56
C VAL A 88 -12.32 -7.86 -10.07
N ALA A 89 -12.80 -8.01 -8.84
CA ALA A 89 -13.28 -9.30 -8.31
C ALA A 89 -14.40 -9.90 -9.16
N TRP A 90 -15.33 -9.06 -9.62
CA TRP A 90 -16.38 -9.45 -10.54
C TRP A 90 -15.81 -9.93 -11.88
N THR A 91 -14.80 -9.24 -12.44
CA THR A 91 -14.17 -9.67 -13.71
C THR A 91 -13.44 -11.00 -13.56
N GLU A 92 -12.82 -11.28 -12.41
CA GLU A 92 -12.23 -12.58 -12.09
C GLU A 92 -13.27 -13.70 -12.16
N ARG A 93 -14.46 -13.49 -11.58
CA ARG A 93 -15.55 -14.49 -11.63
C ARG A 93 -16.20 -14.61 -13.00
N ALA A 94 -16.25 -13.52 -13.77
CA ALA A 94 -16.75 -13.54 -15.14
C ALA A 94 -15.90 -14.45 -16.04
N VAL A 95 -14.58 -14.47 -15.85
CA VAL A 95 -13.66 -15.41 -16.53
C VAL A 95 -14.04 -16.88 -16.27
N LEU A 96 -14.55 -17.19 -15.07
CA LEU A 96 -15.02 -18.54 -14.72
C LEU A 96 -16.41 -18.88 -15.30
N GLY A 97 -17.06 -17.95 -16.00
CA GLY A 97 -18.41 -18.15 -16.55
C GLY A 97 -19.50 -18.25 -15.48
N GLN A 98 -19.27 -17.71 -14.27
CA GLN A 98 -20.27 -17.76 -13.21
C GLN A 98 -21.50 -16.88 -13.56
N PRO A 99 -22.72 -17.45 -13.63
CA PRO A 99 -23.91 -16.70 -13.99
C PRO A 99 -24.37 -15.76 -12.86
N GLY A 100 -24.72 -14.52 -13.21
CA GLY A 100 -25.25 -13.50 -12.27
C GLY A 100 -24.42 -12.24 -12.18
N ALA A 101 -23.20 -12.28 -12.71
CA ALA A 101 -22.33 -11.14 -12.89
C ALA A 101 -22.94 -10.22 -13.99
N SER A 102 -23.68 -9.18 -13.59
CA SER A 102 -24.10 -8.09 -14.50
C SER A 102 -23.13 -6.94 -14.37
N LEU A 103 -22.63 -6.39 -15.49
CA LEU A 103 -21.70 -5.26 -15.45
C LEU A 103 -22.41 -4.01 -14.90
N PRO A 104 -21.76 -3.25 -14.01
CA PRO A 104 -22.18 -1.89 -13.71
C PRO A 104 -22.13 -1.06 -15.00
N VAL A 105 -23.22 -0.34 -15.29
CA VAL A 105 -23.37 0.48 -16.49
C VAL A 105 -22.80 1.87 -16.20
N ASP A 106 -21.53 2.09 -16.54
CA ASP A 106 -20.85 3.39 -16.48
C ASP A 106 -19.95 3.61 -17.71
N ASP A 107 -19.56 4.86 -17.98
CA ASP A 107 -18.86 5.31 -19.21
C ASP A 107 -17.53 4.57 -19.52
N ASP A 108 -16.96 3.84 -18.55
CA ASP A 108 -15.73 3.04 -18.71
C ASP A 108 -16.00 1.55 -19.02
N GLN A 109 -17.23 1.19 -19.42
CA GLN A 109 -17.67 -0.20 -19.66
C GLN A 109 -16.77 -0.98 -20.63
N GLY A 110 -16.18 -0.30 -21.62
CA GLY A 110 -15.26 -0.92 -22.59
C GLY A 110 -14.02 -1.52 -21.90
N THR A 111 -13.39 -0.78 -21.00
CA THR A 111 -12.17 -1.25 -20.31
C THR A 111 -12.47 -2.41 -19.36
N TRP A 112 -13.63 -2.40 -18.70
CA TRP A 112 -14.06 -3.51 -17.83
C TRP A 112 -14.42 -4.77 -18.62
N LEU A 113 -15.04 -4.61 -19.80
CA LEU A 113 -15.29 -5.71 -20.73
C LEU A 113 -13.99 -6.31 -21.27
N ASP A 114 -13.05 -5.45 -21.67
CA ASP A 114 -11.72 -5.89 -22.10
C ASP A 114 -11.01 -6.65 -20.98
N LEU A 115 -11.12 -6.19 -19.73
CA LEU A 115 -10.54 -6.87 -18.57
C LEU A 115 -11.16 -8.24 -18.32
N ALA A 116 -12.48 -8.38 -18.47
CA ALA A 116 -13.16 -9.67 -18.35
C ALA A 116 -12.80 -10.65 -19.49
N GLY A 117 -12.43 -10.12 -20.66
CA GLY A 117 -11.95 -10.92 -21.80
C GLY A 117 -10.47 -11.26 -21.75
N ALA A 118 -9.69 -10.60 -20.87
CA ALA A 118 -8.25 -10.75 -20.82
C ALA A 118 -7.83 -12.13 -20.29
N SER A 119 -7.13 -12.88 -21.13
CA SER A 119 -6.79 -14.28 -20.85
C SER A 119 -5.42 -14.46 -20.18
N SER A 120 -4.62 -13.40 -20.12
CA SER A 120 -3.25 -13.45 -19.59
C SER A 120 -3.04 -12.41 -18.49
N HIS A 121 -2.17 -12.73 -17.52
CA HIS A 121 -1.78 -11.81 -16.45
C HIS A 121 -1.17 -10.51 -16.98
N GLY A 122 -0.37 -10.56 -18.06
CA GLY A 122 0.25 -9.36 -18.64
C GLY A 122 -0.77 -8.39 -19.25
N GLU A 123 -1.76 -8.92 -19.98
CA GLU A 123 -2.85 -8.11 -20.53
C GLU A 123 -3.69 -7.48 -19.41
N ARG A 124 -4.01 -8.27 -18.39
CA ARG A 124 -4.74 -7.80 -17.19
C ARG A 124 -3.98 -6.70 -16.45
N ALA A 125 -2.66 -6.85 -16.27
CA ALA A 125 -1.82 -5.83 -15.63
C ALA A 125 -1.93 -4.48 -16.35
N VAL A 126 -1.88 -4.50 -17.69
CA VAL A 126 -2.02 -3.28 -18.51
C VAL A 126 -3.40 -2.65 -18.33
N LEU A 127 -4.46 -3.45 -18.39
CA LEU A 127 -5.85 -2.95 -18.27
C LEU A 127 -6.14 -2.40 -16.87
N ILE A 128 -5.74 -3.11 -15.81
CA ILE A 128 -5.88 -2.64 -14.42
C ILE A 128 -5.02 -1.38 -14.19
N GLY A 129 -3.82 -1.31 -14.76
CA GLY A 129 -2.98 -0.11 -14.72
C GLY A 129 -3.66 1.10 -15.37
N ARG A 130 -4.36 0.92 -16.50
CA ARG A 130 -5.16 1.99 -17.12
C ARG A 130 -6.32 2.43 -16.22
N LEU A 131 -7.03 1.48 -15.61
CA LEU A 131 -8.09 1.76 -14.65
C LEU A 131 -7.57 2.53 -13.43
N ALA A 132 -6.37 2.19 -12.94
CA ALA A 132 -5.72 2.91 -11.85
C ALA A 132 -5.43 4.37 -12.23
N VAL A 133 -4.96 4.62 -13.46
CA VAL A 133 -4.74 5.99 -13.96
C VAL A 133 -6.05 6.77 -14.06
N LEU A 134 -7.13 6.15 -14.53
CA LEU A 134 -8.46 6.78 -14.57
C LEU A 134 -8.98 7.07 -13.15
N ALA A 135 -8.81 6.14 -12.22
CA ALA A 135 -9.15 6.33 -10.82
C ALA A 135 -8.33 7.47 -10.18
N ASP A 136 -7.04 7.63 -10.50
CA ASP A 136 -6.26 8.78 -10.01
C ASP A 136 -6.81 10.11 -10.56
N GLN A 137 -7.23 10.14 -11.82
CA GLN A 137 -7.77 11.36 -12.43
C GLN A 137 -9.12 11.76 -11.83
N GLN A 138 -10.00 10.79 -11.58
CA GLN A 138 -11.38 11.06 -11.14
C GLN A 138 -11.50 11.11 -9.60
N LEU A 139 -10.90 10.14 -8.91
CA LEU A 139 -11.04 9.87 -7.47
C LEU A 139 -9.77 10.25 -6.67
N GLY A 140 -8.63 10.36 -7.36
CA GLY A 140 -7.34 10.74 -6.82
C GLY A 140 -6.50 9.55 -6.32
N ALA A 141 -5.17 9.73 -6.32
CA ALA A 141 -4.13 8.77 -5.91
C ALA A 141 -4.47 7.74 -4.79
N VAL A 142 -5.09 8.14 -3.68
CA VAL A 142 -5.46 7.22 -2.59
C VAL A 142 -6.41 6.11 -3.06
N ALA A 143 -7.39 6.44 -3.90
CA ALA A 143 -8.34 5.48 -4.46
C ALA A 143 -7.71 4.63 -5.58
N ALA A 144 -6.72 5.19 -6.28
CA ALA A 144 -5.99 4.48 -7.34
C ALA A 144 -4.97 3.46 -6.79
N GLY A 145 -4.40 3.73 -5.61
CA GLY A 145 -3.32 2.92 -5.02
C GLY A 145 -3.60 1.41 -4.97
N PRO A 146 -4.78 0.96 -4.51
CA PRO A 146 -5.11 -0.46 -4.54
C PRO A 146 -5.10 -1.07 -5.96
N LEU A 147 -5.60 -0.36 -6.96
CA LEU A 147 -5.55 -0.83 -8.36
C LEU A 147 -4.12 -0.86 -8.90
N GLU A 148 -3.28 0.12 -8.57
CA GLU A 148 -1.85 0.11 -8.94
C GLU A 148 -1.17 -1.14 -8.36
N GLN A 149 -1.45 -1.48 -7.08
CA GLN A 149 -0.89 -2.67 -6.46
C GLN A 149 -1.39 -3.97 -7.10
N VAL A 150 -2.67 -4.04 -7.49
CA VAL A 150 -3.21 -5.19 -8.21
C VAL A 150 -2.57 -5.30 -9.60
N ALA A 151 -2.41 -4.20 -10.33
CA ALA A 151 -1.72 -4.19 -11.61
C ALA A 151 -0.26 -4.68 -11.49
N ASP A 152 0.47 -4.20 -10.49
CA ASP A 152 1.83 -4.67 -10.18
C ASP A 152 1.85 -6.18 -9.85
N THR A 153 0.83 -6.66 -9.15
CA THR A 153 0.67 -8.08 -8.83
C THR A 153 0.48 -8.92 -10.10
N GLU A 154 -0.41 -8.50 -11.00
CA GLU A 154 -0.62 -9.16 -12.28
C GLU A 154 0.66 -9.16 -13.13
N GLN A 155 1.37 -8.04 -13.19
CA GLN A 155 2.63 -7.95 -13.92
C GLN A 155 3.67 -8.91 -13.35
N HIS A 156 3.78 -8.99 -12.03
CA HIS A 156 4.68 -9.92 -11.38
C HIS A 156 4.33 -11.38 -11.68
N LEU A 157 3.04 -11.74 -11.64
CA LEU A 157 2.58 -13.08 -11.99
C LEU A 157 2.86 -13.42 -13.46
N HIS A 158 2.75 -12.45 -14.36
CA HIS A 158 3.13 -12.61 -15.75
C HIS A 158 4.62 -12.95 -15.91
N GLU A 159 5.49 -12.24 -15.19
CA GLU A 159 6.95 -12.40 -15.30
C GLU A 159 7.49 -13.63 -14.56
N HIS A 160 6.93 -13.98 -13.41
CA HIS A 160 7.52 -14.95 -12.47
C HIS A 160 6.64 -16.16 -12.18
N GLY A 161 5.37 -16.14 -12.60
CA GLY A 161 4.36 -17.12 -12.20
C GLY A 161 3.94 -17.01 -10.73
N PRO A 162 2.93 -17.79 -10.31
CA PRO A 162 2.48 -17.82 -8.92
C PRO A 162 3.53 -18.45 -7.99
N GLY A 163 3.55 -18.00 -6.73
CA GLY A 163 4.30 -18.66 -5.64
C GLY A 163 5.63 -18.01 -5.26
N ARG A 164 6.08 -16.96 -5.94
CA ARG A 164 7.14 -16.07 -5.45
C ARG A 164 6.52 -14.74 -5.06
N ARG A 165 6.29 -14.52 -3.77
CA ARG A 165 6.00 -13.18 -3.27
C ARG A 165 7.25 -12.31 -3.47
N PRO A 166 7.15 -11.09 -4.04
CA PRO A 166 8.28 -10.17 -4.04
C PRO A 166 8.76 -9.99 -2.59
N ALA A 167 10.07 -9.94 -2.40
CA ALA A 167 10.63 -9.75 -1.06
C ALA A 167 10.01 -8.48 -0.47
N ASP A 168 9.26 -8.61 0.62
CA ASP A 168 8.54 -7.49 1.21
C ASP A 168 9.56 -6.36 1.52
N PRO A 169 9.50 -5.23 0.80
CA PRO A 169 10.45 -4.16 1.01
C PRO A 169 10.31 -3.61 2.43
N GLN A 170 9.12 -3.67 3.05
CA GLN A 170 8.95 -3.30 4.45
C GLN A 170 9.62 -4.28 5.40
N ALA A 171 9.55 -5.60 5.16
CA ALA A 171 10.28 -6.59 5.96
C ALA A 171 11.79 -6.32 5.94
N SER A 172 12.35 -6.00 4.76
CA SER A 172 13.76 -5.63 4.64
C SER A 172 14.10 -4.36 5.42
N VAL A 173 13.22 -3.35 5.38
CA VAL A 173 13.40 -2.10 6.13
C VAL A 173 13.24 -2.32 7.63
N ARG A 174 12.28 -3.14 8.08
CA ARG A 174 12.07 -3.48 9.50
C ARG A 174 13.25 -4.27 10.04
N ALA A 175 13.75 -5.25 9.29
CA ALA A 175 14.95 -6.00 9.65
C ALA A 175 16.18 -5.07 9.75
N LEU A 176 16.33 -4.14 8.81
CA LEU A 176 17.39 -3.13 8.85
C LEU A 176 17.25 -2.21 10.08
N ILE A 177 16.04 -1.71 10.37
CA ILE A 177 15.77 -0.89 11.56
C ILE A 177 16.11 -1.67 12.84
N ALA A 178 15.63 -2.91 12.95
CA ALA A 178 15.89 -3.77 14.09
C ALA A 178 17.40 -4.02 14.26
N ALA A 179 18.11 -4.30 13.17
CA ALA A 179 19.56 -4.45 13.19
C ALA A 179 20.28 -3.17 13.66
N VAL A 180 19.85 -1.99 13.19
CA VAL A 180 20.40 -0.69 13.63
C VAL A 180 20.18 -0.49 15.13
N PHE A 181 18.96 -0.68 15.64
CA PHE A 181 18.66 -0.53 17.07
C PHE A 181 19.39 -1.55 17.94
N PHE A 182 19.48 -2.80 17.48
CA PHE A 182 20.28 -3.83 18.14
C PHE A 182 21.74 -3.41 18.25
N THR A 183 22.32 -2.89 17.16
CA THR A 183 23.71 -2.42 17.12
C THR A 183 23.93 -1.25 18.08
N ILE A 184 22.99 -0.30 18.14
CA ILE A 184 23.02 0.82 19.11
C ILE A 184 22.94 0.29 20.54
N GLY A 185 22.05 -0.65 20.82
CA GLY A 185 21.88 -1.24 22.15
C GLY A 185 23.14 -1.96 22.64
N VAL A 186 23.76 -2.79 21.78
CA VAL A 186 25.03 -3.46 22.07
C VAL A 186 26.13 -2.43 22.34
N PHE A 187 26.20 -1.37 21.54
CA PHE A 187 27.20 -0.32 21.71
C PHE A 187 27.06 0.42 23.05
N ILE A 188 25.83 0.78 23.43
CA ILE A 188 25.56 1.41 24.74
C ILE A 188 25.96 0.47 25.88
N ALA A 189 25.59 -0.81 25.79
CA ALA A 189 25.93 -1.80 26.81
C ALA A 189 27.45 -1.95 26.98
N VAL A 190 28.20 -2.08 25.87
CA VAL A 190 29.68 -2.17 25.90
C VAL A 190 30.30 -0.89 26.47
N SER A 191 29.79 0.28 26.06
CA SER A 191 30.30 1.58 26.54
C SER A 191 30.10 1.78 28.04
N VAL A 192 29.00 1.26 28.60
CA VAL A 192 28.71 1.32 30.04
C VAL A 192 29.61 0.34 30.83
N LEU A 193 29.83 -0.87 30.30
CA LEU A 193 30.50 -1.96 31.01
C LEU A 193 32.03 -1.91 30.99
N VAL A 194 32.65 -1.44 29.90
CA VAL A 194 34.07 -1.76 29.63
C VAL A 194 34.98 -0.53 29.58
N VAL A 195 34.45 0.66 29.33
CA VAL A 195 35.25 1.76 28.76
C VAL A 195 35.43 2.92 29.74
N SER A 196 36.66 3.37 29.93
CA SER A 196 36.99 4.56 30.72
C SER A 196 36.51 5.84 30.00
N TRP A 197 36.17 6.90 30.74
CA TRP A 197 35.56 8.12 30.19
C TRP A 197 36.21 8.71 28.92
N PRO A 198 37.56 8.80 28.79
CA PRO A 198 38.17 9.36 27.57
C PRO A 198 38.02 8.45 26.34
N GLU A 199 37.99 7.12 26.52
CA GLU A 199 37.83 6.17 25.42
C GLU A 199 36.38 6.12 24.89
N ARG A 200 35.40 6.50 25.71
CA ARG A 200 33.97 6.59 25.30
C ARG A 200 33.76 7.64 24.21
N ILE A 201 34.48 8.77 24.28
CA ILE A 201 34.36 9.87 23.31
C ILE A 201 34.94 9.45 21.97
N ALA A 202 36.08 8.74 21.96
CA ALA A 202 36.71 8.24 20.74
C ALA A 202 35.83 7.23 19.99
N LEU A 203 35.03 6.42 20.71
CA LEU A 203 34.10 5.45 20.12
C LEU A 203 32.76 6.06 19.68
N ALA A 204 32.30 7.14 20.32
CA ALA A 204 31.02 7.77 19.99
C ALA A 204 31.01 8.42 18.59
N VAL A 205 32.13 8.96 18.15
CA VAL A 205 32.28 9.63 16.84
C VAL A 205 32.04 8.67 15.65
N PRO A 206 32.75 7.53 15.52
CA PRO A 206 32.54 6.62 14.40
C PRO A 206 31.15 6.00 14.39
N VAL A 207 30.55 5.71 15.56
CA VAL A 207 29.18 5.19 15.65
C VAL A 207 28.16 6.20 15.18
N SER A 208 28.29 7.46 15.61
CA SER A 208 27.41 8.53 15.14
C SER A 208 27.55 8.75 13.63
N THR A 209 28.78 8.65 13.12
CA THR A 209 29.07 8.78 11.68
C THR A 209 28.46 7.63 10.87
N ALA A 210 28.59 6.39 11.35
CA ALA A 210 27.97 5.22 10.74
C ALA A 210 26.43 5.32 10.77
N PHE A 211 25.85 5.78 11.88
CA PHE A 211 24.42 6.02 12.00
C PHE A 211 23.93 7.08 11.01
N CYS A 212 24.63 8.22 10.91
CA CYS A 212 24.33 9.26 9.93
C CYS A 212 24.45 8.74 8.49
N ALA A 213 25.46 7.93 8.18
CA ALA A 213 25.63 7.33 6.85
C ALA A 213 24.49 6.36 6.50
N VAL A 214 24.06 5.51 7.44
CA VAL A 214 22.90 4.61 7.26
C VAL A 214 21.60 5.40 7.06
N MET A 215 21.38 6.44 7.87
CA MET A 215 20.20 7.31 7.73
C MET A 215 20.20 8.08 6.40
N TRP A 216 21.37 8.53 5.95
CA TRP A 216 21.52 9.17 4.64
C TRP A 216 21.27 8.20 3.50
N ALA A 217 21.83 6.99 3.56
CA ALA A 217 21.60 5.93 2.58
C ALA A 217 20.13 5.52 2.52
N ARG A 218 19.45 5.42 3.67
CA ARG A 218 17.99 5.18 3.75
C ARG A 218 17.21 6.29 3.08
N THR A 219 17.48 7.54 3.40
CA THR A 219 16.79 8.69 2.79
C THR A 219 16.98 8.68 1.27
N ARG A 220 18.19 8.35 0.80
CA ARG A 220 18.47 8.20 -0.64
C ARG A 220 17.80 6.98 -1.27
N PHE A 221 17.68 5.86 -0.57
CA PHE A 221 17.02 4.66 -1.07
C PHE A 221 15.51 4.86 -1.19
N VAL A 222 14.89 5.44 -0.16
CA VAL A 222 13.48 5.84 -0.17
C VAL A 222 13.24 6.85 -1.30
N LEU A 223 14.07 7.88 -1.44
CA LEU A 223 13.97 8.80 -2.58
C LEU A 223 14.18 8.08 -3.91
N ARG A 224 15.15 7.17 -4.02
CA ARG A 224 15.44 6.48 -5.28
C ARG A 224 14.35 5.49 -5.72
N TRP A 225 13.52 4.97 -4.81
CA TRP A 225 12.44 4.05 -5.15
C TRP A 225 11.05 4.70 -5.14
N VAL A 226 10.81 5.69 -4.28
CA VAL A 226 9.52 6.41 -4.20
C VAL A 226 9.44 7.53 -5.25
N TRP A 227 10.57 8.11 -5.65
CA TRP A 227 10.60 9.25 -6.59
C TRP A 227 10.46 8.86 -8.07
N PRO A 228 10.99 7.74 -8.59
CA PRO A 228 10.78 7.37 -9.99
C PRO A 228 9.30 7.11 -10.30
N VAL A 229 8.56 6.45 -9.40
CA VAL A 229 7.12 6.15 -9.56
C VAL A 229 6.32 7.44 -9.78
N GLN A 230 6.67 8.54 -9.11
CA GLN A 230 6.00 9.83 -9.31
C GLN A 230 6.49 10.62 -10.54
N ILE A 231 7.68 10.32 -11.08
CA ILE A 231 8.22 11.01 -12.26
C ILE A 231 7.83 10.30 -13.55
N THR A 232 7.83 8.96 -13.63
CA THR A 232 7.36 8.25 -14.83
C THR A 232 5.89 8.53 -15.10
N ALA A 233 5.05 8.59 -14.07
CA ALA A 233 3.65 9.03 -14.17
C ALA A 233 3.50 10.49 -14.71
N ARG A 234 4.54 11.31 -14.58
CA ARG A 234 4.55 12.72 -15.01
C ARG A 234 5.17 12.92 -16.39
N VAL A 235 6.09 12.06 -16.81
CA VAL A 235 6.73 12.10 -18.14
C VAL A 235 5.81 11.54 -19.22
N VAL A 236 5.05 10.47 -18.94
CA VAL A 236 4.06 9.92 -19.89
C VAL A 236 2.92 10.93 -20.16
N ARG A 237 2.49 11.72 -19.17
CA ARG A 237 1.49 12.80 -19.35
C ARG A 237 1.96 13.96 -20.24
N ARG A 238 3.24 14.06 -20.59
CA ARG A 238 3.80 15.18 -21.36
C ARG A 238 4.08 14.86 -22.83
N THR A 239 4.06 13.58 -23.21
CA THR A 239 4.28 13.15 -24.59
C THR A 239 2.99 12.97 -25.39
N ASP A 240 1.82 12.98 -24.72
CA ASP A 240 0.49 12.88 -25.35
C ASP A 240 -0.27 14.22 -25.46
N ARG A 241 0.45 15.35 -25.45
CA ARG A 241 -0.07 16.68 -25.80
C ARG A 241 0.81 17.32 -26.87
#